data_AF-A0A3D3FRT7-F1
#
_entry.id   AF-A0A3D3FRT7-F1
#
_cell.length_a   1.000
_cell.length_b   1.000
_cell.length_c   1.000
_cell.angle_alpha   90.00
_cell.angle_beta   90.00
_cell.angle_gamma   90.00
#
_symmetry.space_group_name_H-M   'P 1'
#
loop_
_entity.id
_entity.type
_entity.pdbx_description
1 polymer ?
#
loop_
_entity_poly.entity_id
_entity_poly.type
_entity_poly.pdbx_seq_one_letter_code
_entity_poly.pdbx_strand_id
1 'polypeptide(L)'
;MEESTNNPGIMRRAEAAVGVAIKVVIALLLVGMVVLVFMNVIFRYFLNSAIAWSEEISRFMMIWLSFLGAVIAFTRSEHLGLDLVVKAVPPKASRAITILADLLVLFALGLLVSGGYTLARETLLSGWTSPATDTPYGLVYMVVPFSAALLFLQAVIKLIEHVRAIASSAKGAE
;
A
#
# COMPACT_ATOMS: atom_id res chain seq x y z
N MET A 1 -18.30 30.12 17.44
CA MET A 1 -17.92 28.71 17.72
C MET A 1 -16.89 28.33 16.69
N GLU A 2 -15.74 28.98 16.82
CA GLU A 2 -14.55 28.85 15.98
C GLU A 2 -13.57 27.90 16.68
N GLU A 3 -12.61 27.37 15.91
CA GLU A 3 -11.44 26.62 16.39
C GLU A 3 -11.65 25.16 16.82
N SER A 4 -12.14 24.33 15.89
CA SER A 4 -11.58 22.98 15.75
C SER A 4 -10.19 23.11 15.11
N THR A 5 -9.21 23.44 15.95
CA THR A 5 -7.78 23.43 15.65
C THR A 5 -7.36 22.06 15.12
N ASN A 6 -7.36 21.93 13.80
CA ASN A 6 -6.65 20.90 13.08
C ASN A 6 -5.18 20.98 13.51
N ASN A 7 -4.78 20.12 14.45
CA ASN A 7 -3.46 20.13 15.02
C ASN A 7 -2.52 19.37 14.06
N PRO A 8 -1.68 20.05 13.26
CA PRO A 8 -0.83 19.39 12.26
C PRO A 8 0.13 18.37 12.89
N GLY A 9 0.36 18.45 14.20
CA GLY A 9 1.11 17.46 14.96
C GLY A 9 0.43 16.10 15.08
N ILE A 10 -0.90 16.03 15.20
CA ILE A 10 -1.63 14.76 15.37
C ILE A 10 -1.64 13.97 14.06
N MET A 11 -1.92 14.63 12.93
CA MET A 11 -1.93 14.01 11.60
C MET A 11 -0.57 13.40 11.25
N ARG A 12 0.51 14.18 11.41
CA ARG A 12 1.88 13.71 11.17
C ARG A 12 2.29 12.57 12.10
N ARG A 13 1.86 12.59 13.36
CA ARG A 13 2.11 11.48 14.30
C ARG A 13 1.37 10.22 13.90
N ALA A 14 0.12 10.33 13.43
CA ALA A 14 -0.66 9.20 12.95
C ALA A 14 -0.02 8.55 11.72
N GLU A 15 0.37 9.35 10.73
CA GLU A 15 1.08 8.86 9.53
C GLU A 15 2.41 8.18 9.90
N ALA A 16 3.19 8.79 10.80
CA ALA A 16 4.44 8.21 11.26
C ALA A 16 4.20 6.87 12.00
N ALA A 17 3.18 6.81 12.86
CA ALA A 17 2.82 5.60 13.59
C ALA A 17 2.38 4.47 12.63
N VAL A 18 1.52 4.79 11.65
CA VAL A 18 1.10 3.83 10.61
C VAL A 18 2.31 3.35 9.80
N GLY A 19 3.19 4.26 9.38
CA GLY A 19 4.41 3.91 8.66
C GLY A 19 5.36 3.02 9.45
N VAL A 20 5.49 3.23 10.76
CA VAL A 20 6.30 2.38 11.66
C VAL A 20 5.63 1.01 11.81
N ALA A 21 4.32 0.95 12.03
CA ALA A 21 3.59 -0.30 12.15
C ALA A 21 3.75 -1.18 10.89
N ILE A 22 3.58 -0.60 9.70
CA ILE A 22 3.75 -1.32 8.43
C ILE A 22 5.19 -1.85 8.29
N LYS A 23 6.20 -1.06 8.66
CA LYS A 23 7.62 -1.51 8.65
C LYS A 23 7.86 -2.69 9.58
N VAL A 24 7.29 -2.67 10.78
CA VAL A 24 7.39 -3.78 11.73
C VAL A 24 6.74 -5.04 11.16
N VAL A 25 5.53 -4.93 10.60
CA VAL A 25 4.84 -6.06 9.95
C VAL A 25 5.67 -6.62 8.80
N ILE A 26 6.21 -5.76 7.93
CA ILE A 26 7.10 -6.16 6.83
C ILE A 26 8.34 -6.89 7.35
N ALA A 27 8.98 -6.39 8.40
CA ALA A 27 10.16 -7.02 8.98
C ALA A 27 9.83 -8.42 9.54
N LEU A 28 8.69 -8.56 10.23
CA LEU A 28 8.23 -9.85 10.76
C LEU A 28 7.90 -10.84 9.63
N LEU A 29 7.19 -10.40 8.58
CA LEU A 29 6.89 -11.21 7.40
C LEU A 29 8.17 -11.67 6.71
N LEU A 30 9.15 -10.78 6.55
CA LEU A 30 10.42 -11.09 5.92
C LEU A 30 11.23 -12.11 6.73
N VAL A 31 11.38 -11.89 8.03
CA VAL A 31 12.10 -12.82 8.93
C VAL A 31 11.39 -14.17 8.96
N GLY A 32 10.07 -14.19 9.10
CA GLY A 32 9.27 -15.42 9.08
C GLY A 32 9.45 -16.20 7.78
N MET A 33 9.36 -15.52 6.64
CA MET A 33 9.58 -16.12 5.32
C MET A 33 11.00 -16.71 5.18
N VAL A 34 12.03 -15.99 5.63
CA VAL A 34 13.42 -16.48 5.60
C VAL A 34 13.57 -17.73 6.46
N VAL A 35 13.02 -17.73 7.67
CA VAL A 35 13.08 -18.89 8.57
C VAL A 35 12.36 -20.10 7.97
N LEU A 36 11.18 -19.91 7.37
CA LEU A 36 10.43 -20.98 6.72
C LEU A 36 11.21 -21.58 5.54
N VAL A 37 11.70 -20.74 4.63
CA VAL A 37 12.48 -21.20 3.47
C VAL A 37 13.75 -21.91 3.92
N PHE A 38 14.45 -21.39 4.95
CA PHE A 38 15.64 -22.02 5.49
C PHE A 38 15.34 -23.38 6.15
N MET A 39 14.23 -23.47 6.89
CA MET A 39 13.78 -24.73 7.47
C MET A 39 13.45 -25.76 6.39
N ASN A 40 12.79 -25.33 5.30
CA ASN A 40 12.49 -26.20 4.17
C ASN A 40 13.78 -26.76 3.54
N VAL A 41 14.82 -25.92 3.38
CA VAL A 41 16.15 -26.36 2.92
C VAL A 41 16.74 -27.42 3.85
N ILE A 42 16.75 -27.18 5.17
CA ILE A 42 17.26 -28.17 6.13
C ILE A 42 16.52 -29.50 5.99
N PHE A 43 15.19 -29.48 5.99
CA PHE A 43 14.40 -30.70 5.92
C PHE A 43 14.62 -31.44 4.60
N ARG A 44 14.72 -30.71 3.49
CA ARG A 44 14.95 -31.29 2.18
C ARG A 44 16.29 -32.01 2.07
N TYR A 45 17.35 -31.45 2.65
CA TYR A 45 18.70 -32.03 2.53
C TYR A 45 19.06 -33.01 3.64
N PHE A 46 18.57 -32.80 4.87
CA PHE A 46 18.91 -33.64 6.02
C PHE A 46 17.87 -34.72 6.33
N LEU A 47 16.59 -34.47 6.04
CA LEU A 47 15.47 -35.38 6.31
C LEU A 47 14.90 -36.00 5.02
N ASN A 48 15.48 -35.68 3.87
CA ASN A 48 15.07 -36.11 2.52
C ASN A 48 13.56 -35.93 2.26
N SER A 49 12.96 -34.92 2.89
CA SER A 49 11.52 -34.63 2.83
C SER A 49 11.31 -33.12 2.77
N ALA A 50 10.53 -32.65 1.79
CA ALA A 50 10.19 -31.24 1.66
C ALA A 50 8.90 -30.90 2.41
N ILE A 51 8.89 -29.75 3.08
CA ILE A 51 7.72 -29.28 3.84
C ILE A 51 6.80 -28.47 2.91
N ALA A 52 5.76 -29.10 2.36
CA ALA A 52 4.83 -28.46 1.42
C ALA A 52 4.16 -27.20 1.99
N TRP A 53 3.73 -27.24 3.27
CA TRP A 53 3.09 -26.10 3.91
C TRP A 53 4.03 -24.90 4.07
N SER A 54 5.33 -25.14 4.23
CA SER A 54 6.32 -24.07 4.40
C SER A 54 6.49 -23.25 3.13
N GLU A 55 6.44 -23.90 1.96
CA GLU A 55 6.51 -23.21 0.67
C GLU A 55 5.26 -22.35 0.45
N GLU A 56 4.09 -22.90 0.79
CA GLU A 56 2.81 -22.22 0.65
C GLU A 56 2.69 -20.98 1.55
N ILE A 57 3.00 -21.10 2.85
CA ILE A 57 2.98 -19.96 3.78
C ILE A 57 4.00 -18.89 3.36
N SER A 58 5.19 -19.29 2.92
CA SER A 58 6.20 -18.34 2.42
C SER A 58 5.71 -17.54 1.23
N ARG A 59 4.95 -18.17 0.33
CA ARG A 59 4.31 -17.50 -0.81
C ARG A 59 3.26 -16.49 -0.36
N PHE A 60 2.44 -16.83 0.65
CA PHE A 60 1.47 -15.90 1.21
C PHE A 60 2.14 -14.71 1.91
N MET A 61 3.18 -14.97 2.70
CA MET A 61 3.99 -13.91 3.33
C MET A 61 4.62 -13.00 2.28
N MET A 62 5.14 -13.53 1.18
CA MET A 62 5.71 -12.76 0.08
C MET A 62 4.67 -11.86 -0.61
N ILE A 63 3.45 -12.35 -0.82
CA ILE A 63 2.34 -11.54 -1.36
C ILE A 63 2.06 -10.36 -0.42
N TRP A 64 1.90 -10.63 0.88
CA TRP A 64 1.67 -9.58 1.88
C TRP A 64 2.83 -8.57 1.95
N LEU A 65 4.05 -9.06 1.96
CA LEU A 65 5.28 -8.28 1.97
C LEU A 65 5.34 -7.33 0.75
N SER A 66 5.00 -7.82 -0.44
CA SER A 66 5.08 -7.05 -1.69
C SER A 66 4.09 -5.88 -1.70
N PHE A 67 2.83 -6.13 -1.32
CA PHE A 67 1.80 -5.10 -1.27
C PHE A 67 2.06 -4.06 -0.17
N LEU A 68 2.44 -4.50 1.04
CA LEU A 68 2.81 -3.56 2.11
C LEU A 68 4.08 -2.77 1.77
N GLY A 69 5.05 -3.41 1.10
CA GLY A 69 6.24 -2.75 0.57
C GLY A 69 5.90 -1.64 -0.42
N ALA A 70 4.91 -1.86 -1.29
CA ALA A 70 4.40 -0.84 -2.21
C ALA A 70 3.81 0.36 -1.46
N VAL A 71 3.11 0.16 -0.34
CA VAL A 71 2.60 1.26 0.52
C VAL A 71 3.75 2.14 1.01
N ILE A 72 4.86 1.55 1.46
CA ILE A 72 6.03 2.32 1.90
C ILE A 72 6.72 2.99 0.71
N ALA A 73 6.87 2.30 -0.41
CA ALA A 73 7.53 2.85 -1.60
C ALA A 73 6.76 4.07 -2.15
N PHE A 74 5.43 4.02 -2.14
CA PHE A 74 4.57 5.13 -2.59
C PHE A 74 4.78 6.43 -1.79
N THR A 75 5.08 6.32 -0.49
CA THR A 75 5.43 7.52 0.31
C THR A 75 6.72 8.20 -0.16
N ARG A 76 7.63 7.46 -0.81
CA ARG A 76 8.96 7.93 -1.22
C ARG A 76 9.06 8.33 -2.68
N SER A 77 8.19 7.80 -3.53
CA SER A 77 8.27 7.93 -4.98
C SER A 77 7.02 8.60 -5.54
N GLU A 78 6.87 9.89 -5.28
CA GLU A 78 5.88 10.72 -5.98
C GLU A 78 6.15 10.64 -7.47
N HIS A 79 5.20 10.01 -8.17
CA HIS A 79 5.09 9.81 -9.61
C HIS A 79 6.29 10.30 -10.44
N LEU A 80 7.40 9.55 -10.39
CA LEU A 80 8.66 9.93 -11.02
C LEU A 80 8.50 10.27 -12.53
N GLY A 81 7.53 9.64 -13.20
CA GLY A 81 7.19 9.94 -14.60
C GLY A 81 6.39 11.23 -14.81
N LEU A 82 5.57 11.64 -13.84
CA LEU A 82 4.80 12.88 -13.89
C LEU A 82 5.71 14.10 -13.75
N ASP A 83 6.74 14.01 -12.89
CA ASP A 83 7.68 15.10 -12.63
C ASP A 83 8.37 15.61 -13.91
N LEU A 84 8.69 14.72 -14.84
CA LEU A 84 9.32 15.09 -16.12
C LEU A 84 8.35 15.90 -17.00
N VAL A 85 7.08 15.52 -17.05
CA VAL A 85 6.04 16.21 -17.81
C VAL A 85 5.72 17.56 -17.18
N VAL A 86 5.57 17.60 -15.86
CA VAL A 86 5.27 18.80 -15.07
C VAL A 86 6.37 19.86 -15.20
N LYS A 87 7.64 19.45 -15.31
CA LYS A 87 8.78 20.35 -15.55
C LYS A 87 8.88 20.90 -16.97
N ALA A 88 8.25 20.24 -17.96
CA ALA A 88 8.33 20.62 -19.37
C ALA A 88 7.23 21.62 -19.81
N VAL A 89 6.26 21.93 -18.94
CA VAL A 89 5.09 22.75 -19.28
C VAL A 89 5.01 24.04 -18.45
N PRO A 90 4.26 25.06 -18.91
CA PRO A 90 4.06 26.30 -18.15
C PRO A 90 3.44 26.07 -16.76
N PRO A 91 3.69 26.94 -15.77
CA PRO A 91 3.28 26.73 -14.37
C PRO A 91 1.78 26.49 -14.16
N LYS A 92 0.92 27.09 -14.99
CA LYS A 92 -0.54 26.89 -14.91
C LYS A 92 -0.96 25.49 -15.39
N ALA A 93 -0.36 25.01 -16.48
CA ALA A 93 -0.62 23.68 -17.03
C ALA A 93 -0.04 22.59 -16.11
N SER A 94 1.16 22.81 -15.57
CA SER A 94 1.82 21.95 -14.58
C SER A 94 0.91 21.65 -13.37
N ARG A 95 0.26 22.67 -12.81
CA ARG A 95 -0.70 22.51 -11.70
C ARG A 95 -1.92 21.68 -12.07
N ALA A 96 -2.53 21.95 -13.24
CA ALA A 96 -3.71 21.23 -13.69
C ALA A 96 -3.42 19.74 -13.95
N ILE A 97 -2.28 19.44 -14.57
CA ILE A 97 -1.83 18.06 -14.84
C ILE A 97 -1.56 17.32 -13.53
N THR A 98 -0.95 17.99 -12.54
CA THR A 98 -0.70 17.39 -11.22
C THR A 98 -1.99 16.99 -10.52
N ILE A 99 -2.98 17.90 -10.45
CA ILE A 99 -4.29 17.60 -9.85
C ILE A 99 -5.00 16.47 -10.63
N LEU A 100 -4.95 16.50 -11.97
CA LEU A 100 -5.55 15.44 -12.79
C LEU A 100 -4.91 14.08 -12.49
N ALA A 101 -3.59 14.02 -12.38
CA ALA A 101 -2.87 12.79 -12.07
C ALA A 101 -3.24 12.26 -10.67
N ASP A 102 -3.29 13.14 -9.66
CA ASP A 102 -3.71 12.77 -8.31
C ASP A 102 -5.14 12.21 -8.29
N LEU A 103 -6.07 12.81 -9.04
CA LEU A 103 -7.44 12.33 -9.17
C LEU A 103 -7.53 10.97 -9.86
N LEU A 104 -6.73 10.75 -10.93
CA LEU A 104 -6.66 9.46 -11.61
C LEU A 104 -6.10 8.36 -10.71
N VAL A 105 -5.09 8.69 -9.90
CA VAL A 105 -4.51 7.78 -8.91
C VAL A 105 -5.55 7.43 -7.85
N LEU A 106 -6.27 8.41 -7.31
CA LEU A 106 -7.36 8.17 -6.37
C LEU A 106 -8.46 7.30 -6.98
N PHE A 107 -8.84 7.55 -8.23
CA PHE A 107 -9.82 6.74 -8.93
C PHE A 107 -9.34 5.28 -9.07
N ALA A 108 -8.11 5.07 -9.53
CA ALA A 108 -7.53 3.73 -9.67
C ALA A 108 -7.42 2.99 -8.33
N LEU A 109 -7.00 3.68 -7.26
CA LEU A 109 -6.95 3.12 -5.92
C LEU A 109 -8.34 2.79 -5.38
N GLY A 110 -9.35 3.62 -5.65
CA GLY A 110 -10.75 3.35 -5.30
C GLY A 110 -11.30 2.11 -6.00
N LEU A 111 -10.94 1.91 -7.27
CA LEU A 111 -11.26 0.66 -7.99
C LEU A 111 -10.55 -0.55 -7.38
N LEU A 112 -9.29 -0.41 -6.98
CA LEU A 112 -8.56 -1.50 -6.31
C LEU A 112 -9.13 -1.85 -4.93
N VAL A 113 -9.60 -0.86 -4.17
CA VAL A 113 -10.27 -1.11 -2.89
C VAL A 113 -11.56 -1.88 -3.10
N SER A 114 -12.44 -1.40 -3.98
CA SER A 114 -13.74 -2.04 -4.21
C SER A 114 -13.61 -3.40 -4.90
N GLY A 115 -12.85 -3.49 -5.99
CA GLY A 115 -12.60 -4.74 -6.71
C GLY A 115 -11.84 -5.76 -5.88
N GLY A 116 -10.81 -5.32 -5.13
CA GLY A 116 -10.06 -6.18 -4.23
C GLY A 116 -10.91 -6.72 -3.07
N TYR A 117 -11.81 -5.89 -2.53
CA TYR A 117 -12.73 -6.33 -1.48
C TYR A 117 -13.74 -7.35 -2.02
N THR A 118 -14.34 -7.12 -3.19
CA THR A 118 -15.25 -8.07 -3.83
C THR A 118 -14.54 -9.39 -4.10
N LEU A 119 -13.34 -9.36 -4.69
CA LEU A 119 -12.55 -10.56 -4.95
C LEU A 119 -12.25 -11.34 -3.67
N ALA A 120 -11.77 -10.66 -2.63
CA ALA A 120 -11.42 -11.31 -1.36
C ALA A 120 -12.66 -11.91 -0.68
N ARG A 121 -13.78 -11.17 -0.67
CA ARG A 121 -15.04 -11.62 -0.08
C ARG A 121 -15.62 -12.82 -0.82
N GLU A 122 -15.70 -12.78 -2.15
CA GLU A 122 -16.23 -13.88 -2.95
C GLU A 122 -15.38 -15.14 -2.82
N THR A 123 -14.05 -14.99 -2.81
CA THR A 123 -13.11 -16.10 -2.59
C THR A 123 -13.27 -16.71 -1.19
N LEU A 124 -13.53 -15.88 -0.18
CA LEU A 124 -13.77 -16.37 1.18
C LEU A 124 -15.10 -17.14 1.27
N LEU A 125 -16.15 -16.64 0.60
CA LEU A 125 -17.48 -17.26 0.60
C LEU A 125 -17.54 -18.53 -0.25
N SER A 126 -16.70 -18.66 -1.28
CA SER A 126 -16.62 -19.89 -2.09
C SER A 126 -16.00 -21.07 -1.34
N GLY A 127 -15.35 -20.82 -0.20
CA GLY A 127 -14.64 -21.84 0.57
C GLY A 127 -13.35 -22.31 -0.08
N TRP A 128 -12.79 -21.55 -1.03
CA TRP A 128 -11.57 -21.94 -1.71
C TRP A 128 -10.35 -21.83 -0.78
N THR A 129 -9.80 -22.99 -0.42
CA THR A 129 -8.63 -23.12 0.46
C THR A 129 -7.39 -23.62 -0.27
N SER A 130 -6.25 -23.41 0.37
CA SER A 130 -4.96 -23.84 -0.14
C SER A 130 -4.67 -25.31 0.18
N PRO A 131 -4.09 -26.10 -0.75
CA PRO A 131 -4.01 -27.56 -0.57
C PRO A 131 -3.15 -28.05 0.59
N ALA A 132 -2.14 -27.30 1.02
CA ALA A 132 -1.19 -27.78 2.03
C ALA A 132 -1.52 -27.32 3.46
N THR A 133 -2.26 -26.22 3.61
CA THR A 133 -2.55 -25.61 4.93
C THR A 133 -4.04 -25.38 5.19
N ASP A 134 -4.90 -25.69 4.22
CA ASP A 134 -6.33 -25.34 4.24
C ASP A 134 -6.57 -23.85 4.51
N THR A 135 -5.61 -23.00 4.14
CA THR A 135 -5.72 -21.55 4.36
C THR A 135 -6.71 -20.98 3.34
N PRO A 136 -7.74 -20.22 3.77
CA PRO A 136 -8.65 -19.58 2.84
C PRO A 136 -7.93 -18.53 1.97
N TYR A 137 -7.99 -18.67 0.65
CA TYR A 137 -7.36 -17.71 -0.27
C TYR A 137 -7.95 -16.30 -0.14
N GLY A 138 -9.19 -16.18 0.35
CA GLY A 138 -9.80 -14.89 0.68
C GLY A 138 -8.93 -14.05 1.63
N LEU A 139 -8.27 -14.67 2.63
CA LEU A 139 -7.37 -13.96 3.54
C LEU A 139 -6.10 -13.48 2.83
N VAL A 140 -5.61 -14.23 1.86
CA VAL A 140 -4.45 -13.83 1.04
C VAL A 140 -4.83 -12.63 0.17
N TYR A 141 -6.01 -12.65 -0.44
CA TYR A 141 -6.48 -11.56 -1.30
C TYR A 141 -6.92 -10.31 -0.55
N MET A 142 -7.24 -10.39 0.75
CA MET A 142 -7.54 -9.23 1.59
C MET A 142 -6.42 -8.20 1.66
N VAL A 143 -5.17 -8.57 1.35
CA VAL A 143 -4.07 -7.59 1.28
C VAL A 143 -4.30 -6.54 0.19
N VAL A 144 -4.98 -6.89 -0.91
CA VAL A 144 -5.22 -5.98 -2.03
C VAL A 144 -6.08 -4.78 -1.59
N PRO A 145 -7.32 -4.97 -1.08
CA PRO A 145 -8.11 -3.85 -0.61
C PRO A 145 -7.48 -3.15 0.60
N PHE A 146 -6.77 -3.89 1.47
CA PHE A 146 -6.09 -3.30 2.62
C PHE A 146 -4.98 -2.33 2.22
N SER A 147 -4.06 -2.76 1.37
CA SER A 147 -2.95 -1.92 0.88
C SER A 147 -3.45 -0.77 -0.01
N ALA A 148 -4.44 -1.03 -0.87
CA ALA A 148 -5.07 0.00 -1.68
C ALA A 148 -5.77 1.07 -0.83
N ALA A 149 -6.43 0.69 0.27
CA ALA A 149 -7.06 1.65 1.18
C ALA A 149 -6.03 2.55 1.89
N LEU A 150 -4.90 1.96 2.32
CA LEU A 150 -3.80 2.74 2.91
C LEU A 150 -3.19 3.72 1.90
N LEU A 151 -2.96 3.27 0.67
CA LEU A 151 -2.49 4.13 -0.43
C LEU A 151 -3.50 5.22 -0.76
N PHE A 152 -4.80 4.90 -0.77
CA PHE A 152 -5.86 5.86 -1.05
C PHE A 152 -5.87 6.98 -0.01
N LEU A 153 -5.77 6.65 1.29
CA LEU A 153 -5.67 7.63 2.35
C LEU A 153 -4.46 8.56 2.17
N GLN A 154 -3.29 8.00 1.84
CA GLN A 154 -2.09 8.79 1.58
C GLN A 154 -2.23 9.68 0.35
N ALA A 155 -2.84 9.19 -0.73
CA ALA A 155 -3.09 9.96 -1.94
C ALA A 155 -4.07 11.12 -1.68
N VAL A 156 -5.09 10.93 -0.82
CA VAL A 156 -6.00 12.01 -0.43
C VAL A 156 -5.25 13.11 0.33
N ILE A 157 -4.39 12.74 1.27
CA ILE A 157 -3.59 13.70 2.06
C ILE A 157 -2.70 14.53 1.13
N LYS A 158 -2.01 13.87 0.20
CA LYS A 158 -1.15 14.53 -0.81
C LYS A 158 -1.94 15.49 -1.70
N LEU A 159 -3.10 15.08 -2.20
CA LEU A 159 -3.96 15.94 -3.01
C LEU A 159 -4.37 17.21 -2.23
N ILE A 160 -4.73 17.06 -0.95
CA ILE A 160 -5.09 18.22 -0.10
C ILE A 160 -3.89 19.16 0.06
N GLU A 161 -2.69 18.63 0.27
CA GLU A 161 -1.47 19.44 0.37
C GLU A 161 -1.16 20.19 -0.93
N HIS A 162 -1.26 19.52 -2.09
CA HIS A 162 -1.09 20.13 -3.40
C HIS A 162 -2.09 21.27 -3.65
N VAL A 163 -3.38 21.05 -3.35
CA VAL A 163 -4.41 22.07 -3.52
C VAL A 163 -4.17 23.28 -2.60
N ARG A 164 -3.78 23.03 -1.33
CA ARG A 164 -3.43 24.11 -0.39
C ARG A 164 -2.22 24.92 -0.84
N ALA A 165 -1.18 24.25 -1.34
CA ALA A 165 0.02 24.91 -1.86
C ALA A 165 -0.32 25.84 -3.04
N ILE A 166 -1.17 25.38 -3.96
CA ILE A 166 -1.64 26.19 -5.09
C ILE A 166 -2.45 27.40 -4.62
N ALA A 167 -3.37 27.21 -3.66
CA ALA A 167 -4.19 28.30 -3.13
C ALA A 167 -3.35 29.37 -2.41
N SER A 168 -2.31 28.96 -1.67
CA SER A 168 -1.39 29.91 -1.01
C SER A 168 -0.56 30.72 -2.00
N SER A 169 -0.15 30.10 -3.12
CA SER A 169 0.62 30.77 -4.18
C SER A 169 -0.21 31.79 -4.97
N ALA A 170 -1.54 31.64 -4.99
CA ALA A 170 -2.44 32.60 -5.63
C ALA A 170 -2.63 33.86 -4.77
N LYS A 171 -2.71 33.72 -3.44
CA LYS A 171 -2.87 34.83 -2.50
C LYS A 171 -1.62 35.71 -2.33
N GLY A 172 -0.42 35.20 -2.62
CA GLY A 172 0.82 35.98 -2.53
C GLY A 172 1.18 36.76 -3.80
N ALA A 173 0.36 36.69 -4.84
CA ALA A 173 0.56 37.37 -6.13
C ALA A 173 -0.40 38.55 -6.36
N GLU A 174 -1.29 38.82 -5.40
CA GLU A 174 -2.13 40.03 -5.27
C GLU A 174 -1.47 41.00 -4.28
#